data_AF-A0A1C2I066-F1
#
_entry.id   AF-A0A1C2I066-F1
#
_cell.length_a   1.000
_cell.length_b   1.000
_cell.length_c   1.000
_cell.angle_alpha   90.00
_cell.angle_beta   90.00
_cell.angle_gamma   90.00
#
_symmetry.space_group_name_H-M   'P 1'
#
loop_
_entity.id
_entity.type
_entity.pdbx_description
1 polymer ?
#
loop_
_entity_poly.entity_id
_entity_poly.type
_entity_poly.pdbx_seq_one_letter_code
_entity_poly.pdbx_strand_id
1 'polypeptide(L)'
;MMKHQLRLSPIVGAVVMALAAPVAMAAVPAANSLPGAFYTNNASSDVTYAPTTTSATNAATINIGVSTPTVLQWGGSSATASAGIAAAKGITTNAGFDIGAGATLTISAASASTPVLVNDITGQPSQIYGGLISSNASLFVANGNGIVVGSGATITAPSGIALIGYAQSDSAFVGASSLSDFHFA
;
A
#
# COMPACT_ATOMS: atom_id res chain seq x y z
N MET A 1 39.59 26.05 43.58
CA MET A 1 39.65 25.34 42.29
C MET A 1 38.36 24.52 42.14
N MET A 2 37.34 25.05 41.46
CA MET A 2 35.99 24.48 41.40
C MET A 2 35.92 23.36 40.35
N LYS A 3 35.49 22.15 40.75
CA LYS A 3 35.19 21.04 39.85
C LYS A 3 33.85 21.33 39.15
N HIS A 4 33.87 21.60 37.85
CA HIS A 4 32.66 21.62 37.02
C HIS A 4 32.18 20.18 36.80
N GLN A 5 31.11 19.80 37.51
CA GLN A 5 30.38 18.58 37.21
C GLN A 5 29.47 18.83 36.00
N LEU A 6 29.75 18.15 34.89
CA LEU A 6 28.84 18.11 33.75
C LEU A 6 27.52 17.47 34.19
N ARG A 7 26.49 18.29 34.33
CA ARG A 7 25.10 17.84 34.41
C ARG A 7 24.66 17.41 33.01
N LEU A 8 24.83 16.13 32.68
CA LEU A 8 24.16 15.55 31.50
C LEU A 8 22.65 15.58 31.75
N SER A 9 21.93 16.32 30.90
CA SER A 9 20.49 16.46 31.00
C SER A 9 19.80 15.17 30.52
N PRO A 10 18.88 14.56 31.30
CA PRO A 10 18.23 13.28 30.99
C PRO A 10 17.41 13.27 29.68
N ILE A 11 17.18 14.45 29.09
CA ILE A 11 16.46 14.65 27.83
C ILE A 11 17.19 13.98 26.65
N VAL A 12 18.53 14.00 26.61
CA VAL A 12 19.30 13.41 25.50
C VAL A 12 19.18 11.89 25.48
N GLY A 13 19.07 11.24 26.64
CA GLY A 13 18.90 9.78 26.74
C GLY A 13 17.53 9.30 26.28
N ALA A 14 16.48 10.10 26.48
CA ALA A 14 15.11 9.75 26.08
C ALA A 14 14.92 9.78 24.55
N VAL A 15 15.57 10.71 23.85
CA VAL A 15 15.52 10.78 22.37
C VAL A 15 16.21 9.55 21.75
N VAL A 16 17.36 9.13 22.28
CA VAL A 16 18.06 7.94 21.76
C VAL A 16 17.27 6.65 22.01
N MET A 17 16.58 6.50 23.16
CA MET A 17 15.72 5.33 23.39
C MET A 17 14.41 5.36 22.58
N ALA A 18 13.86 6.53 22.29
CA ALA A 18 12.66 6.65 21.44
C ALA A 18 12.94 6.31 19.96
N LEU A 19 14.13 6.64 19.46
CA LEU A 19 14.57 6.23 18.11
C LEU A 19 15.06 4.77 18.02
N ALA A 20 15.37 4.15 19.16
CA ALA A 20 15.81 2.75 19.23
C ALA A 20 14.66 1.75 19.44
N ALA A 21 13.42 2.21 19.44
CA ALA A 21 12.27 1.32 19.47
C ALA A 21 12.38 0.37 18.26
N PRO A 22 12.45 -0.96 18.47
CA PRO A 22 12.36 -1.90 17.38
C PRO A 22 11.08 -1.61 16.63
N VAL A 23 11.16 -1.41 15.32
CA VAL A 23 9.97 -1.44 14.46
C VAL A 23 9.31 -2.79 14.79
N ALA A 24 8.13 -2.76 15.40
CA ALA A 24 7.39 -3.98 15.67
C ALA A 24 7.17 -4.62 14.29
N MET A 25 7.93 -5.68 14.01
CA MET A 25 7.82 -6.40 12.75
C MET A 25 6.41 -6.96 12.73
N ALA A 26 5.54 -6.39 11.89
CA ALA A 26 4.20 -6.91 11.70
C ALA A 26 4.32 -8.39 11.36
N ALA A 27 3.39 -9.20 11.88
CA ALA A 27 3.38 -10.62 11.60
C ALA A 27 3.32 -10.82 10.08
N VAL A 28 4.12 -11.77 9.58
CA VAL A 28 4.13 -12.13 8.16
C VAL A 28 2.70 -12.47 7.72
N PRO A 29 2.23 -11.99 6.56
CA PRO A 29 0.88 -12.29 6.09
C PRO A 29 0.68 -13.79 5.94
N ALA A 30 -0.54 -14.26 6.18
CA ALA A 30 -0.86 -15.67 6.00
C ALA A 30 -0.52 -16.13 4.57
N ALA A 31 -0.02 -17.36 4.42
CA ALA A 31 0.19 -17.90 3.08
C ALA A 31 -1.12 -17.90 2.29
N ASN A 32 -1.04 -17.67 0.98
CA ASN A 32 -2.18 -17.62 0.06
C ASN A 32 -3.22 -16.53 0.35
N SER A 33 -2.93 -15.56 1.24
CA SER A 33 -3.84 -14.44 1.50
C SER A 33 -3.57 -13.22 0.62
N LEU A 34 -4.62 -12.46 0.34
CA LEU A 34 -4.56 -11.22 -0.44
C LEU A 34 -5.06 -10.02 0.38
N PRO A 35 -4.86 -8.78 -0.10
CA PRO A 35 -5.42 -7.61 0.56
C PRO A 35 -6.94 -7.70 0.69
N GLY A 36 -7.46 -7.15 1.77
CA GLY A 36 -8.89 -7.12 2.08
C GLY A 36 -9.66 -6.05 1.32
N ALA A 37 -10.82 -5.70 1.85
CA ALA A 37 -11.65 -4.62 1.32
C ALA A 37 -10.90 -3.28 1.40
N PHE A 38 -11.19 -2.38 0.45
CA PHE A 38 -10.54 -1.08 0.35
C PHE A 38 -11.53 -0.01 -0.09
N TYR A 39 -11.15 1.25 0.07
CA TYR A 39 -11.86 2.40 -0.48
C TYR A 39 -11.22 2.88 -1.78
N THR A 40 -12.01 3.48 -2.66
CA THR A 40 -11.48 4.13 -3.86
C THR A 40 -12.17 5.45 -4.12
N ASN A 41 -11.46 6.34 -4.83
CA ASN A 41 -11.97 7.63 -5.30
C ASN A 41 -12.90 7.53 -6.51
N ASN A 42 -13.05 6.34 -7.12
CA ASN A 42 -13.93 6.10 -8.26
C ASN A 42 -15.24 5.41 -7.83
N ALA A 43 -16.21 5.31 -8.75
CA ALA A 43 -17.44 4.58 -8.48
C ALA A 43 -17.19 3.07 -8.39
N SER A 44 -18.05 2.34 -7.69
CA SER A 44 -17.98 0.87 -7.58
C SER A 44 -18.25 0.13 -8.90
N SER A 45 -18.79 0.82 -9.91
CA SER A 45 -18.90 0.31 -11.28
C SER A 45 -17.57 0.32 -12.03
N ASP A 46 -16.65 1.21 -11.63
CA ASP A 46 -15.41 1.48 -12.33
C ASP A 46 -14.25 0.68 -11.74
N VAL A 47 -14.31 0.35 -10.45
CA VAL A 47 -13.30 -0.44 -9.77
C VAL A 47 -13.94 -1.70 -9.20
N THR A 48 -13.45 -2.86 -9.64
CA THR A 48 -13.91 -4.15 -9.14
C THR A 48 -12.75 -4.95 -8.57
N TYR A 49 -13.05 -5.84 -7.62
CA TYR A 49 -12.08 -6.75 -7.03
C TYR A 49 -12.65 -8.16 -6.99
N ALA A 50 -12.07 -9.07 -7.76
CA ALA A 50 -12.60 -10.41 -7.93
C ALA A 50 -11.49 -11.46 -8.07
N PRO A 51 -11.75 -12.73 -7.71
CA PRO A 51 -10.84 -13.83 -8.02
C PRO A 51 -10.54 -13.91 -9.52
N THR A 52 -9.30 -14.29 -9.88
CA THR A 52 -8.88 -14.39 -11.30
C THR A 52 -9.70 -15.44 -12.07
N THR A 53 -10.14 -16.48 -11.38
CA THR A 53 -11.10 -17.46 -11.85
C THR A 53 -12.12 -17.74 -10.74
N THR A 54 -13.27 -18.30 -11.07
CA THR A 54 -14.34 -18.60 -10.09
C THR A 54 -13.93 -19.56 -8.98
N SER A 55 -12.81 -20.27 -9.12
CA SER A 55 -12.28 -21.21 -8.13
C SER A 55 -10.92 -20.78 -7.55
N ALA A 56 -10.40 -19.60 -7.91
CA ALA A 56 -9.14 -19.11 -7.37
C ALA A 56 -9.29 -18.75 -5.88
N THR A 57 -8.44 -19.32 -5.03
CA THR A 57 -8.43 -19.09 -3.59
C THR A 57 -7.27 -18.20 -3.13
N ASN A 58 -6.30 -17.96 -4.02
CA ASN A 58 -5.06 -17.25 -3.75
C ASN A 58 -4.68 -16.27 -4.86
N ALA A 59 -5.56 -16.01 -5.84
CA ALA A 59 -5.29 -15.09 -6.93
C ALA A 59 -6.52 -14.22 -7.25
N ALA A 60 -6.31 -12.91 -7.35
CA ALA A 60 -7.38 -11.96 -7.65
C ALA A 60 -6.88 -10.79 -8.51
N THR A 61 -7.83 -10.15 -9.17
CA THR A 61 -7.62 -8.96 -9.98
C THR A 61 -8.45 -7.80 -9.44
N ILE A 62 -7.79 -6.66 -9.20
CA ILE A 62 -8.42 -5.36 -9.11
C ILE A 62 -8.46 -4.78 -10.51
N ASN A 63 -9.65 -4.59 -11.07
CA ASN A 63 -9.83 -4.00 -12.39
C ASN A 63 -10.31 -2.56 -12.27
N ILE A 64 -9.61 -1.64 -12.94
CA ILE A 64 -9.87 -0.20 -12.95
C ILE A 64 -10.28 0.18 -14.37
N GLY A 65 -11.58 0.38 -14.57
CA GLY A 65 -12.20 0.70 -15.86
C GLY A 65 -12.09 2.16 -16.29
N VAL A 66 -11.43 3.01 -15.49
CA VAL A 66 -11.22 4.43 -15.77
C VAL A 66 -9.75 4.73 -16.10
N SER A 67 -9.53 5.86 -16.78
CA SER A 67 -8.18 6.34 -17.16
C SER A 67 -7.70 7.53 -16.32
N THR A 68 -8.41 7.85 -15.24
CA THR A 68 -8.09 8.94 -14.31
C THR A 68 -7.23 8.41 -13.15
N PRO A 69 -6.50 9.29 -12.42
CA PRO A 69 -5.79 8.88 -11.22
C PRO A 69 -6.68 8.11 -10.24
N THR A 70 -6.26 6.92 -9.85
CA THR A 70 -7.02 6.03 -8.97
C THR A 70 -6.30 5.85 -7.66
N VAL A 71 -7.02 6.03 -6.56
CA VAL A 71 -6.58 5.66 -5.21
C VAL A 71 -7.27 4.37 -4.81
N LEU A 72 -6.51 3.44 -4.27
CA LEU A 72 -6.94 2.21 -3.63
C LEU A 72 -6.45 2.28 -2.17
N GLN A 73 -7.33 2.61 -1.23
CA GLN A 73 -6.97 2.86 0.16
C GLN A 73 -7.38 1.72 1.09
N TRP A 74 -6.42 1.18 1.83
CA TRP A 74 -6.67 0.26 2.94
C TRP A 74 -6.60 0.97 4.28
N GLY A 75 -7.58 0.72 5.13
CA GLY A 75 -7.68 1.32 6.45
C GLY A 75 -8.16 2.78 6.44
N GLY A 76 -8.39 3.29 7.65
CA GLY A 76 -8.81 4.67 7.92
C GLY A 76 -10.06 5.12 7.14
N SER A 77 -10.22 6.44 7.05
CA SER A 77 -11.25 7.11 6.23
C SER A 77 -10.55 7.79 5.05
N SER A 78 -10.93 7.49 3.81
CA SER A 78 -10.36 8.21 2.66
C SER A 78 -11.05 9.55 2.50
N ALA A 79 -10.26 10.62 2.42
CA ALA A 79 -10.75 11.97 2.13
C ALA A 79 -11.34 12.09 0.71
N THR A 80 -11.04 11.11 -0.16
CA THR A 80 -11.51 11.06 -1.55
C THR A 80 -12.44 9.89 -1.82
N ALA A 81 -12.81 9.10 -0.80
CA ALA A 81 -13.64 7.90 -0.98
C ALA A 81 -14.97 8.22 -1.66
N SER A 82 -15.15 7.66 -2.85
CA SER A 82 -16.43 7.61 -3.57
C SER A 82 -17.13 6.26 -3.34
N ALA A 83 -16.39 5.17 -3.16
CA ALA A 83 -16.95 3.84 -2.92
C ALA A 83 -16.06 2.95 -2.03
N GLY A 84 -16.69 2.02 -1.32
CA GLY A 84 -16.03 0.88 -0.68
C GLY A 84 -16.12 -0.35 -1.58
N ILE A 85 -14.99 -0.98 -1.86
CA ILE A 85 -14.89 -2.19 -2.66
C ILE A 85 -14.71 -3.38 -1.72
N ALA A 86 -15.66 -4.31 -1.77
CA ALA A 86 -15.61 -5.53 -0.99
C ALA A 86 -14.41 -6.40 -1.43
N ALA A 87 -13.88 -7.18 -0.49
CA ALA A 87 -12.79 -8.08 -0.80
C ALA A 87 -13.24 -9.21 -1.76
N ALA A 88 -12.29 -9.74 -2.52
CA ALA A 88 -12.54 -10.85 -3.44
C ALA A 88 -13.14 -12.06 -2.71
N LYS A 89 -14.30 -12.52 -3.16
CA LYS A 89 -15.04 -13.62 -2.51
C LYS A 89 -14.27 -14.94 -2.60
N GLY A 90 -14.23 -15.69 -1.49
CA GLY A 90 -13.62 -17.03 -1.45
C GLY A 90 -12.10 -17.02 -1.26
N ILE A 91 -11.52 -15.86 -0.99
CA ILE A 91 -10.09 -15.68 -0.75
C ILE A 91 -9.88 -15.28 0.71
N THR A 92 -8.82 -15.81 1.33
CA THR A 92 -8.38 -15.37 2.66
C THR A 92 -7.78 -13.98 2.55
N THR A 93 -8.19 -13.06 3.42
CA THR A 93 -7.79 -11.65 3.32
C THR A 93 -7.08 -11.11 4.54
N ASN A 94 -6.21 -10.14 4.29
CA ASN A 94 -5.51 -9.35 5.30
C ASN A 94 -6.18 -7.97 5.45
N ALA A 95 -5.97 -7.29 6.58
CA ALA A 95 -6.58 -5.98 6.81
C ALA A 95 -5.93 -4.85 5.98
N GLY A 96 -4.63 -4.94 5.71
CA GLY A 96 -3.85 -3.96 4.94
C GLY A 96 -3.53 -4.42 3.52
N PHE A 97 -2.63 -3.68 2.87
CA PHE A 97 -2.08 -4.06 1.58
C PHE A 97 -0.98 -5.12 1.77
N ASP A 98 -1.43 -6.33 2.05
CA ASP A 98 -0.58 -7.48 2.29
C ASP A 98 -0.86 -8.61 1.30
N ILE A 99 0.19 -9.12 0.67
CA ILE A 99 0.14 -10.23 -0.28
C ILE A 99 0.97 -11.37 0.29
N GLY A 100 0.29 -12.43 0.75
CA GLY A 100 0.92 -13.61 1.32
C GLY A 100 1.74 -14.42 0.32
N ALA A 101 2.68 -15.21 0.82
CA ALA A 101 3.44 -16.14 -0.03
C ALA A 101 2.50 -17.10 -0.77
N GLY A 102 2.76 -17.34 -2.06
CA GLY A 102 1.92 -18.17 -2.92
C GLY A 102 0.64 -17.47 -3.42
N ALA A 103 0.34 -16.25 -2.97
CA ALA A 103 -0.77 -15.46 -3.48
C ALA A 103 -0.33 -14.57 -4.66
N THR A 104 -1.26 -14.18 -5.55
CA THR A 104 -0.99 -13.23 -6.63
C THR A 104 -2.10 -12.20 -6.75
N LEU A 105 -1.76 -10.92 -6.61
CA LEU A 105 -2.64 -9.80 -6.89
C LEU A 105 -2.28 -9.18 -8.24
N THR A 106 -3.27 -9.02 -9.10
CA THR A 106 -3.15 -8.20 -10.31
C THR A 106 -3.92 -6.90 -10.14
N ILE A 107 -3.29 -5.76 -10.41
CA ILE A 107 -3.94 -4.46 -10.54
C ILE A 107 -3.92 -4.13 -12.02
N SER A 108 -5.09 -4.17 -12.66
CA SER A 108 -5.25 -3.92 -14.09
C SER A 108 -5.99 -2.61 -14.30
N ALA A 109 -5.41 -1.66 -15.02
CA ALA A 109 -6.12 -0.46 -15.42
C ALA A 109 -6.42 -0.43 -16.92
N ALA A 110 -7.37 0.44 -17.30
CA ALA A 110 -7.83 0.58 -18.68
C ALA A 110 -6.71 1.05 -19.64
N SER A 111 -5.69 1.74 -19.14
CA SER A 111 -4.61 2.33 -19.95
C SER A 111 -3.30 2.42 -19.18
N ALA A 112 -2.18 2.13 -19.84
CA ALA A 112 -0.83 2.20 -19.28
C ALA A 112 -0.46 3.55 -18.63
N SER A 113 -1.16 4.61 -19.02
CA SER A 113 -0.99 5.96 -18.47
C SER A 113 -1.79 6.23 -17.20
N THR A 114 -2.66 5.30 -16.76
CA THR A 114 -3.43 5.47 -15.53
C THR A 114 -2.51 5.35 -14.31
N PRO A 115 -2.31 6.42 -13.52
CA PRO A 115 -1.55 6.33 -12.29
C PRO A 115 -2.44 5.78 -11.19
N VAL A 116 -1.94 4.77 -10.48
CA VAL A 116 -2.66 4.09 -9.41
C VAL A 116 -1.88 4.19 -8.12
N LEU A 117 -2.46 4.85 -7.11
CA LEU A 117 -1.94 4.88 -5.75
C LEU A 117 -2.62 3.81 -4.91
N VAL A 118 -1.85 2.83 -4.46
CA VAL A 118 -2.18 1.99 -3.31
C VAL A 118 -1.74 2.74 -2.06
N ASN A 119 -2.68 3.15 -1.23
CA ASN A 119 -2.41 3.86 0.02
C ASN A 119 -2.82 3.00 1.22
N ASP A 120 -1.86 2.49 1.97
CA ASP A 120 -2.12 1.68 3.16
C ASP A 120 -1.90 2.51 4.42
N ILE A 121 -3.00 2.79 5.10
CA ILE A 121 -3.04 3.57 6.34
C ILE A 121 -3.59 2.74 7.50
N THR A 122 -3.47 1.42 7.43
CA THR A 122 -3.93 0.50 8.50
C THR A 122 -3.13 0.59 9.79
N GLY A 123 -2.00 1.29 9.79
CA GLY A 123 -1.10 1.39 10.95
C GLY A 123 -0.09 0.23 11.03
N GLN A 124 -0.04 -0.64 10.02
CA GLN A 124 0.96 -1.68 9.87
C GLN A 124 1.76 -1.46 8.57
N PRO A 125 3.01 -1.93 8.45
CA PRO A 125 3.74 -1.93 7.19
C PRO A 125 3.03 -2.79 6.14
N SER A 126 3.08 -2.39 4.87
CA SER A 126 2.56 -3.21 3.77
C SER A 126 3.54 -4.32 3.43
N GLN A 127 3.07 -5.57 3.35
CA GLN A 127 3.92 -6.73 3.20
C GLN A 127 3.65 -7.49 1.90
N ILE A 128 4.63 -7.49 0.98
CA ILE A 128 4.55 -8.16 -0.32
C ILE A 128 5.45 -9.39 -0.28
N TYR A 129 4.87 -10.57 -0.01
CA TYR A 129 5.56 -11.87 -0.02
C TYR A 129 5.19 -12.74 -1.22
N GLY A 130 4.07 -12.46 -1.88
CA GLY A 130 3.62 -13.13 -3.11
C GLY A 130 3.87 -12.31 -4.37
N GLY A 131 3.00 -12.51 -5.37
CA GLY A 131 3.03 -11.82 -6.64
C GLY A 131 2.22 -10.53 -6.65
N LEU A 132 2.82 -9.42 -7.08
CA LEU A 132 2.14 -8.18 -7.41
C LEU A 132 2.36 -7.85 -8.89
N ILE A 133 1.27 -7.84 -9.65
CA ILE A 133 1.30 -7.54 -11.07
C ILE A 133 0.54 -6.24 -11.31
N SER A 134 1.18 -5.26 -11.92
CA SER A 134 0.52 -4.08 -12.46
C SER A 134 0.40 -4.22 -13.97
N SER A 135 -0.82 -4.42 -14.46
CA SER A 135 -1.13 -4.52 -15.88
C SER A 135 -1.68 -3.18 -16.36
N ASN A 136 -0.98 -2.53 -17.28
CA ASN A 136 -1.36 -1.25 -17.85
C ASN A 136 -1.62 -0.17 -16.77
N ALA A 137 -0.78 -0.05 -15.74
CA ALA A 137 -0.88 1.06 -14.79
C ALA A 137 0.50 1.46 -14.27
N SER A 138 0.71 2.76 -14.03
CA SER A 138 1.87 3.24 -13.27
C SER A 138 1.53 3.08 -11.78
N LEU A 139 2.19 2.15 -11.09
CA LEU A 139 1.81 1.77 -9.73
C LEU A 139 2.63 2.51 -8.67
N PHE A 140 1.95 3.13 -7.70
CA PHE A 140 2.54 3.73 -6.52
C PHE A 140 2.01 2.99 -5.30
N VAL A 141 2.87 2.37 -4.52
CA VAL A 141 2.50 1.75 -3.24
C VAL A 141 3.06 2.62 -2.14
N ALA A 142 2.19 3.11 -1.27
CA ALA A 142 2.53 4.03 -0.20
C ALA A 142 2.05 3.51 1.15
N ASN A 143 2.94 3.54 2.14
CA ASN A 143 2.61 3.25 3.53
C ASN A 143 3.60 3.96 4.46
N GLY A 144 3.09 4.81 5.36
CA GLY A 144 3.91 5.55 6.32
C GLY A 144 4.59 4.69 7.39
N ASN A 145 4.16 3.44 7.56
CA ASN A 145 4.80 2.47 8.46
C ASN A 145 5.86 1.62 7.74
N GLY A 146 6.04 1.84 6.44
CA GLY A 146 7.02 1.15 5.61
C GLY A 146 6.42 0.07 4.71
N ILE A 147 7.26 -0.44 3.82
CA ILE A 147 6.93 -1.49 2.86
C ILE A 147 7.99 -2.58 2.96
N VAL A 148 7.56 -3.83 3.12
CA VAL A 148 8.42 -5.01 3.19
C VAL A 148 8.20 -5.86 1.95
N VAL A 149 9.28 -6.14 1.22
CA VAL A 149 9.26 -7.07 0.09
C VAL A 149 10.00 -8.34 0.49
N GLY A 150 9.27 -9.46 0.55
CA GLY A 150 9.82 -10.76 0.94
C GLY A 150 10.76 -11.32 -0.13
N SER A 151 11.67 -12.20 0.28
CA SER A 151 12.70 -12.77 -0.61
C SER A 151 12.16 -13.61 -1.77
N GLY A 152 10.93 -14.15 -1.64
CA GLY A 152 10.22 -14.89 -2.67
C GLY A 152 9.18 -14.08 -3.46
N ALA A 153 9.08 -12.78 -3.19
CA ALA A 153 8.09 -11.93 -3.83
C ALA A 153 8.46 -11.65 -5.29
N THR A 154 7.43 -11.49 -6.13
CA THR A 154 7.61 -11.08 -7.53
C THR A 154 6.79 -9.84 -7.81
N ILE A 155 7.43 -8.79 -8.29
CA ILE A 155 6.75 -7.55 -8.69
C ILE A 155 6.96 -7.33 -10.18
N THR A 156 5.87 -7.27 -10.94
CA THR A 156 5.89 -7.01 -12.39
C THR A 156 5.06 -5.77 -12.69
N ALA A 157 5.70 -4.68 -13.08
CA ALA A 157 5.03 -3.42 -13.41
C ALA A 157 5.65 -2.78 -14.65
N PRO A 158 5.24 -3.19 -15.86
CA PRO A 158 5.85 -2.73 -17.11
C PRO A 158 5.76 -1.22 -17.34
N SER A 159 4.71 -0.58 -16.82
CA SER A 159 4.54 0.89 -16.88
C SER A 159 5.22 1.64 -15.72
N GLY A 160 5.98 0.94 -14.87
CA GLY A 160 6.71 1.53 -13.75
C GLY A 160 6.06 1.28 -12.39
N ILE A 161 6.90 1.30 -11.36
CA ILE A 161 6.50 1.18 -9.96
C ILE A 161 7.29 2.13 -9.07
N ALA A 162 6.63 2.68 -8.04
CA ALA A 162 7.26 3.33 -6.90
C ALA A 162 6.80 2.67 -5.59
N LEU A 163 7.75 2.38 -4.70
CA LEU A 163 7.48 1.92 -3.33
C LEU A 163 7.88 3.05 -2.38
N ILE A 164 6.91 3.56 -1.62
CA ILE A 164 7.02 4.79 -0.85
C ILE A 164 6.76 4.49 0.63
N GLY A 165 7.83 4.47 1.43
CA GLY A 165 7.77 4.26 2.89
C GLY A 165 7.28 5.47 3.69
N TYR A 166 6.46 6.34 3.08
CA TYR A 166 5.92 7.56 3.67
C TYR A 166 4.42 7.64 3.39
N ALA A 167 3.68 8.30 4.28
CA ALA A 167 2.25 8.53 4.07
C ALA A 167 2.04 9.43 2.85
N GLN A 168 1.04 9.11 2.01
CA GLN A 168 0.68 9.91 0.86
C GLN A 168 -0.72 10.50 1.02
N SER A 169 -0.91 11.70 0.47
CA SER A 169 -2.20 12.38 0.45
C SER A 169 -2.98 11.98 -0.80
N ASP A 170 -4.14 11.34 -0.60
CA ASP A 170 -5.06 10.97 -1.67
C ASP A 170 -5.44 12.16 -2.56
N SER A 171 -5.77 13.30 -1.95
CA SER A 171 -6.22 14.49 -2.68
C SER A 171 -5.10 15.13 -3.49
N ALA A 172 -3.87 15.13 -2.99
CA ALA A 172 -2.72 15.59 -3.74
C ALA A 172 -2.42 14.67 -4.92
N PHE A 173 -2.53 13.34 -4.74
CA PHE A 173 -2.33 12.38 -5.82
C PHE A 173 -3.37 12.54 -6.93
N VAL A 174 -4.65 12.67 -6.58
CA VAL A 174 -5.74 12.84 -7.56
C VAL A 174 -5.66 14.21 -8.24
N GLY A 175 -5.20 15.25 -7.53
CA GLY A 175 -5.05 16.59 -8.07
C GLY A 175 -3.80 16.81 -8.93
N ALA A 176 -2.87 15.85 -8.99
CA ALA A 176 -1.65 15.97 -9.77
C ALA A 176 -1.94 15.93 -11.28
N SER A 177 -1.52 16.97 -12.00
CA SER A 177 -1.64 17.05 -13.46
C SER A 177 -0.58 16.23 -14.21
N SER A 178 0.50 15.88 -13.53
CA SER A 178 1.60 15.08 -14.08
C SER A 178 2.33 14.34 -12.95
N LEU A 179 3.05 13.28 -13.31
CA LEU A 179 3.91 12.56 -12.35
C LEU A 179 5.02 13.45 -11.77
N SER A 180 5.44 14.49 -12.50
CA SER A 180 6.41 15.49 -12.01
C SER A 180 5.86 16.44 -10.95
N ASP A 181 4.53 16.58 -10.84
CA ASP A 181 3.91 17.43 -9.82
C ASP A 181 3.77 16.71 -8.47
N PHE A 182 4.07 15.41 -8.43
CA PHE A 182 4.08 14.62 -7.21
C PHE A 182 5.39 14.84 -6.43
N HIS A 183 5.40 15.85 -5.57
CA HIS A 183 6.52 16.09 -4.66
C HIS A 183 6.40 15.24 -3.41
N PHE A 184 7.43 14.44 -3.12
CA PHE A 184 7.63 13.79 -1.83
C PHE A 184 7.95 14.87 -0.79
N ALA A 185 6.93 15.30 -0.04
CA ALA A 185 7.09 16.22 1.08
C ALA A 185 7.38 15.46 2.38
#